data_AF-A0A1I7UCZ6-F1
#
_entry.id   AF-A0A1I7UCZ6-F1
#
_cell.length_a   1.000
_cell.length_b   1.000
_cell.length_c   1.000
_cell.angle_alpha   90.00
_cell.angle_beta   90.00
_cell.angle_gamma   90.00
#
_symmetry.space_group_name_H-M   'P 1'
#
loop_
_entity.id
_entity.type
_entity.pdbx_description
1 polymer ?
#
loop_
_entity_poly.entity_id
_entity_poly.type
_entity_poly.pdbx_seq_one_letter_code
_entity_poly.pdbx_strand_id
1 'polypeptide(L)'
;MSSKLFSRSGVFAWSPRGISSKGLVVGDFAQFFDPNATSIDQKIDFLSASDLYENANLTPTVSISNNFRFNELAWTSMCSDAHPNGIIAGGTEDGTVVFSMPKNLPTITL
;
A
#
# COMPACT_ATOMS: atom_id res chain seq x y z
N MET A 1 16.60 -15.40 13.34
CA MET A 1 15.65 -14.75 12.40
C MET A 1 15.36 -13.37 12.97
N SER A 2 15.58 -12.29 12.23
CA SER A 2 15.25 -10.93 12.66
C SER A 2 13.88 -10.55 12.11
N SER A 3 12.96 -10.11 12.96
CA SER A 3 11.63 -9.63 12.57
C SER A 3 11.60 -8.10 12.60
N LYS A 4 10.95 -7.48 11.62
CA LYS A 4 10.72 -6.03 11.57
C LYS A 4 9.23 -5.73 11.76
N LEU A 5 8.93 -4.64 12.47
CA LEU A 5 7.57 -4.18 12.68
C LEU A 5 7.36 -2.85 11.92
N PHE A 6 6.35 -2.82 11.06
CA PHE A 6 5.80 -1.56 10.56
C PHE A 6 4.55 -1.26 11.40
N SER A 7 4.68 -0.34 12.36
CA SER A 7 3.65 -0.07 13.37
C SER A 7 2.53 0.83 12.82
N ARG A 8 1.67 0.25 11.97
CA ARG A 8 0.49 0.89 11.41
C ARG A 8 -0.67 -0.10 11.36
N SER A 9 -1.89 0.36 11.67
CA SER A 9 -3.10 -0.44 11.41
C SER A 9 -3.45 -0.37 9.93
N GLY A 10 -3.51 -1.50 9.25
CA GLY A 10 -3.79 -1.52 7.82
C GLY A 10 -3.96 -2.91 7.25
N VAL A 11 -4.54 -2.94 6.05
CA VAL A 11 -4.54 -4.10 5.15
C VAL A 11 -3.51 -3.87 4.07
N PHE A 12 -2.95 -4.94 3.51
CA PHE A 12 -1.82 -4.81 2.61
C PHE A 12 -1.92 -5.71 1.38
N ALA A 13 -1.21 -5.33 0.32
CA ALA A 13 -1.01 -6.14 -0.86
C ALA A 13 0.44 -6.03 -1.35
N TRP A 14 1.02 -7.18 -1.71
CA TRP A 14 2.37 -7.24 -2.27
C TRP A 14 2.36 -6.92 -3.76
N SER A 15 3.39 -6.21 -4.21
CA SER A 15 3.68 -6.05 -5.64
C SER A 15 3.78 -7.42 -6.30
N PRO A 16 3.05 -7.68 -7.38
CA PRO A 16 3.17 -8.93 -8.11
C PRO A 16 4.46 -8.98 -8.96
N ARG A 17 4.71 -10.15 -9.57
CA ARG A 17 5.74 -10.26 -10.61
C ARG A 17 5.34 -9.42 -11.83
N GLY A 18 6.33 -8.94 -12.58
CA GLY A 18 6.12 -8.18 -13.82
C GLY A 18 5.97 -6.66 -13.68
N ILE A 19 5.68 -6.11 -12.50
CA ILE A 19 5.59 -4.64 -12.33
C ILE A 19 6.93 -3.99 -11.95
N SER A 20 7.14 -2.71 -12.28
CA SER A 20 8.41 -1.99 -12.04
C SER A 20 8.71 -1.74 -10.57
N SER A 21 7.71 -1.31 -9.79
CA SER A 21 7.89 -1.05 -8.35
C SER A 21 7.72 -2.34 -7.54
N LYS A 22 8.74 -2.67 -6.73
CA LYS A 22 8.71 -3.85 -5.84
C LYS A 22 8.54 -3.40 -4.40
N GLY A 23 7.53 -3.95 -3.73
CA GLY A 23 7.22 -3.54 -2.36
C GLY A 23 5.83 -3.95 -1.92
N LEU A 24 5.39 -3.30 -0.86
CA LEU A 24 4.11 -3.51 -0.20
C LEU A 24 3.30 -2.22 -0.25
N VAL A 25 2.03 -2.30 -0.63
CA VAL A 25 1.08 -1.23 -0.34
C VAL A 25 0.31 -1.55 0.93
N VAL A 26 0.09 -0.54 1.77
CA VAL A 26 -0.68 -0.62 3.00
C VAL A 26 -1.74 0.47 2.98
N GLY A 27 -3.01 0.08 3.01
CA GLY A 27 -4.14 1.00 3.15
C GLY A 27 -4.71 0.93 4.57
N ASP A 28 -5.42 1.98 4.99
CA ASP A 28 -6.05 1.97 6.32
C ASP A 28 -7.10 0.88 6.44
N PHE A 29 -7.11 0.19 7.58
CA PHE A 29 -8.04 -0.90 7.83
C PHE A 29 -9.41 -0.35 8.25
N ALA A 30 -10.46 -0.76 7.53
CA ALA A 30 -11.82 -0.25 7.73
C ALA A 30 -12.38 -0.46 9.15
N GLN A 31 -12.01 -1.57 9.80
CA GLN A 31 -12.53 -1.91 11.13
C GLN A 31 -11.68 -1.36 12.28
N PHE A 32 -10.58 -0.66 11.97
CA PHE A 32 -9.77 -0.04 13.01
C PHE A 32 -10.46 1.23 13.52
N PHE A 33 -10.57 1.31 14.85
CA PHE A 33 -11.13 2.46 15.55
C PHE A 33 -10.18 2.87 16.68
N ASP A 34 -9.77 4.13 16.67
CA ASP A 34 -9.03 4.75 17.77
C ASP A 34 -9.91 5.82 18.43
N PRO A 35 -10.35 5.61 19.70
CA PRO A 35 -11.21 6.56 20.40
C PRO A 35 -10.53 7.90 20.70
N ASN A 36 -9.20 7.99 20.58
CA ASN A 36 -8.43 9.20 20.87
C ASN A 36 -8.00 9.96 19.61
N ALA A 37 -8.35 9.47 18.41
CA ALA A 37 -7.94 10.10 17.16
C ALA A 37 -8.62 11.47 16.98
N THR A 38 -7.81 12.51 16.76
CA THR A 38 -8.27 13.90 16.54
C THR A 38 -8.50 14.22 15.06
N SER A 39 -7.94 13.42 14.15
CA SER A 39 -8.22 13.42 12.71
C SER A 39 -8.12 11.98 12.17
N ILE A 40 -8.86 11.70 11.09
CA ILE A 40 -8.77 10.43 10.36
C ILE A 40 -8.26 10.76 8.95
N ASP A 41 -6.97 11.04 8.83
CA ASP A 41 -6.34 11.22 7.52
C ASP A 41 -6.10 9.84 6.90
N GLN A 42 -6.90 9.51 5.89
CA GLN A 42 -6.85 8.22 5.23
C GLN A 42 -5.77 8.24 4.15
N LYS A 43 -4.96 7.18 4.08
CA LYS A 43 -3.81 7.10 3.19
C LYS A 43 -3.50 5.69 2.72
N ILE A 44 -2.79 5.62 1.60
CA ILE A 44 -2.10 4.43 1.12
C ILE A 44 -0.60 4.71 1.23
N ASP A 45 0.09 3.86 1.99
CA ASP A 45 1.54 3.88 2.09
C ASP A 45 2.12 2.83 1.15
N PHE A 46 3.26 3.13 0.56
CA PHE A 46 4.09 2.18 -0.16
C PHE A 46 5.41 2.02 0.60
N LEU A 47 5.77 0.78 0.89
CA LEU A 47 7.08 0.40 1.41
C LEU A 47 7.85 -0.33 0.31
N SER A 48 8.99 0.22 -0.11
CA SER A 48 9.84 -0.44 -1.08
C SER A 48 10.42 -1.74 -0.52
N ALA A 49 10.63 -2.74 -1.38
CA ALA A 49 11.24 -4.00 -0.95
C ALA A 49 12.65 -3.80 -0.39
N SER A 50 13.44 -2.89 -0.96
CA SER A 50 14.76 -2.51 -0.45
C SER A 50 14.71 -1.98 0.98
N ASP A 51 13.76 -1.10 1.30
CA ASP A 51 13.61 -0.58 2.67
C ASP A 51 13.26 -1.71 3.66
N LEU A 52 12.43 -2.65 3.24
CA LEU A 52 12.07 -3.82 4.05
C LEU A 52 13.29 -4.72 4.33
N TYR A 53 14.27 -4.79 3.43
CA TYR A 53 15.51 -5.56 3.64
C TYR A 53 16.54 -4.79 4.46
N GLU A 54 16.75 -3.51 4.16
CA GLU A 54 17.91 -2.76 4.61
C GLU A 54 17.66 -1.99 5.92
N ASN A 55 16.44 -1.44 6.10
CA ASN A 55 16.17 -0.52 7.20
C ASN A 55 15.60 -1.24 8.43
N ALA A 56 16.17 -0.97 9.62
CA ALA A 56 15.66 -1.54 10.87
C ALA A 56 14.30 -0.94 11.28
N ASN A 57 14.14 0.37 11.08
CA ASN A 57 12.91 1.10 11.35
C ASN A 57 12.23 1.41 10.03
N LEU A 58 11.00 0.91 9.86
CA LEU A 58 10.26 1.02 8.61
C LEU A 58 9.45 2.32 8.58
N THR A 59 9.69 3.12 7.56
CA THR A 59 8.87 4.28 7.19
C THR A 59 8.38 4.11 5.75
N PRO A 60 7.19 4.62 5.40
CA PRO A 60 6.72 4.61 4.02
C PRO A 60 7.71 5.31 3.10
N THR A 61 8.01 4.71 1.96
CA THR A 61 8.76 5.36 0.88
C THR A 61 7.89 6.43 0.21
N VAL A 62 6.58 6.17 0.09
CA VAL A 62 5.57 7.10 -0.43
C VAL A 62 4.30 6.96 0.41
N SER A 63 3.66 8.08 0.72
CA SER A 63 2.32 8.13 1.32
C SER A 63 1.40 8.97 0.45
N ILE A 64 0.23 8.43 0.12
CA ILE A 64 -0.77 9.07 -0.75
C ILE A 64 -2.07 9.17 0.03
N SER A 65 -2.59 10.39 0.22
CA SER A 65 -3.91 10.59 0.81
C SER A 65 -5.00 9.97 -0.06
N ASN A 66 -6.00 9.37 0.58
CA ASN A 66 -7.19 8.84 -0.08
C ASN A 66 -8.45 9.18 0.74
N ASN A 67 -9.61 8.71 0.29
CA ASN A 67 -10.89 8.84 1.00
C ASN A 67 -11.51 7.46 1.30
N PHE A 68 -10.69 6.40 1.40
CA PHE A 68 -11.17 5.03 1.56
C PHE A 68 -10.37 4.29 2.63
N ARG A 69 -11.08 3.63 3.55
CA ARG A 69 -10.51 2.52 4.30
C ARG A 69 -10.95 1.20 3.69
N PHE A 70 -10.14 0.18 3.88
CA PHE A 70 -10.22 -1.07 3.14
C PHE A 70 -10.45 -2.25 4.07
N ASN A 71 -11.28 -3.17 3.62
CA ASN A 71 -11.41 -4.51 4.20
C ASN A 71 -10.38 -5.47 3.59
N GLU A 72 -10.02 -5.27 2.32
CA GLU A 72 -9.06 -6.08 1.58
C GLU A 72 -8.38 -5.24 0.48
N LEU A 73 -7.13 -5.59 0.15
CA LEU A 73 -6.39 -5.07 -0.99
C LEU A 73 -5.81 -6.21 -1.82
N ALA A 74 -5.81 -6.04 -3.14
CA ALA A 74 -5.13 -6.90 -4.08
C ALA A 74 -4.35 -6.07 -5.09
N TRP A 75 -3.17 -6.55 -5.49
CA TRP A 75 -2.33 -5.89 -6.48
C TRP A 75 -2.05 -6.84 -7.65
N THR A 76 -2.47 -6.43 -8.84
CA THR A 76 -2.42 -7.24 -10.06
C THR A 76 -1.22 -6.90 -10.94
N SER A 77 -0.75 -7.88 -11.70
CA SER A 77 0.33 -7.72 -12.68
C SER A 77 -0.16 -7.15 -14.03
N MET A 78 -1.39 -6.62 -14.07
CA MET A 78 -1.97 -6.05 -15.30
C MET A 78 -1.38 -4.67 -15.55
N CYS A 79 -0.22 -4.62 -16.20
CA CYS A 79 0.50 -3.39 -16.52
C CYS A 79 0.42 -3.02 -18.01
N SER A 80 0.63 -1.74 -18.30
CA SER A 80 0.85 -1.20 -19.64
C SER A 80 1.86 -0.07 -19.56
N ASP A 81 2.33 0.47 -20.69
CA ASP A 81 3.26 1.61 -20.69
C ASP A 81 2.70 2.83 -19.95
N ALA A 82 1.37 3.03 -19.99
CA ALA A 82 0.69 4.11 -19.26
C ALA A 82 0.51 3.81 -17.75
N HIS A 83 0.58 2.53 -17.36
CA HIS A 83 0.34 2.04 -15.99
C HIS A 83 1.36 0.94 -15.64
N PRO A 84 2.65 1.28 -15.53
CA PRO A 84 3.73 0.28 -15.39
C PRO A 84 3.68 -0.47 -14.05
N ASN A 85 3.03 0.12 -13.04
CA ASN A 85 2.85 -0.48 -11.72
C ASN A 85 1.57 -1.29 -11.59
N GLY A 86 0.84 -1.52 -12.68
CA GLY A 86 -0.40 -2.29 -12.68
C GLY A 86 -1.56 -1.63 -11.93
N ILE A 87 -2.47 -2.47 -11.41
CA ILE A 87 -3.72 -2.03 -10.77
C ILE A 87 -3.80 -2.60 -9.36
N ILE A 88 -4.10 -1.73 -8.40
CA ILE A 88 -4.48 -2.08 -7.04
C ILE A 88 -6.00 -2.01 -6.94
N ALA A 89 -6.64 -3.10 -6.51
CA ALA A 89 -8.06 -3.15 -6.22
C ALA A 89 -8.27 -3.22 -4.71
N GLY A 90 -9.28 -2.53 -4.20
CA GLY A 90 -9.62 -2.56 -2.79
C GLY A 90 -11.12 -2.63 -2.56
N GLY A 91 -11.55 -3.54 -1.68
CA GLY A 91 -12.90 -3.55 -1.14
C GLY A 91 -12.98 -2.60 0.07
N THR A 92 -13.91 -1.66 0.04
CA THR A 92 -13.99 -0.57 1.02
C THR A 92 -14.98 -0.87 2.15
N GLU A 93 -15.01 0.00 3.16
CA GLU A 93 -15.90 -0.07 4.33
C GLU A 93 -17.40 -0.05 4.00
N ASP A 94 -17.79 0.57 2.89
CA ASP A 94 -19.19 0.69 2.44
C ASP A 94 -19.62 -0.40 1.45
N GLY A 95 -18.75 -1.39 1.21
CA GLY A 95 -19.00 -2.49 0.27
C GLY A 95 -18.75 -2.14 -1.20
N THR A 96 -18.23 -0.95 -1.50
CA THR A 96 -17.79 -0.61 -2.85
C THR A 96 -16.41 -1.20 -3.18
N VAL A 97 -16.06 -1.16 -4.46
CA VAL A 97 -14.75 -1.59 -4.96
C VAL A 97 -14.10 -0.42 -5.68
N VAL A 98 -12.88 -0.10 -5.28
CA VAL A 98 -12.09 0.99 -5.88
C VAL A 98 -10.84 0.45 -6.55
N PHE A 99 -10.45 1.08 -7.66
CA PHE A 99 -9.26 0.73 -8.42
C PHE A 99 -8.29 1.92 -8.43
N SER A 100 -7.04 1.66 -8.09
CA SER A 100 -5.96 2.64 -8.11
C SER A 100 -4.85 2.18 -9.06
N MET A 101 -4.38 3.12 -9.87
CA MET A 101 -3.32 2.90 -10.87
C MET A 101 -2.11 3.77 -10.49
N PRO A 102 -1.23 3.28 -9.62
CA PRO A 102 -0.18 4.09 -9.04
C PRO A 102 0.89 4.48 -10.08
N LYS A 103 1.02 5.78 -10.37
CA LYS A 103 2.00 6.27 -11.36
C LYS A 103 3.35 6.68 -10.74
N ASN A 104 3.36 7.09 -9.48
CA ASN A 104 4.50 7.76 -8.85
C ASN A 104 5.23 6.88 -7.82
N LEU A 105 5.23 5.56 -8.01
CA LEU A 105 5.99 4.68 -7.12
C LEU A 105 7.44 4.58 -7.59
N PRO A 106 8.42 4.53 -6.66
CA PRO A 106 9.82 4.38 -7.03
C PRO A 106 10.03 3.02 -7.72
N THR A 107 10.73 3.05 -8.84
CA THR A 107 11.09 1.82 -9.58
C THR A 107 12.39 1.28 -8.99
N ILE A 108 12.43 -0.03 -8.73
CA ILE A 108 13.67 -0.70 -8.30
C ILE A 108 14.30 -1.31 -9.55
N THR A 109 15.45 -0.77 -9.96
CA THR A 109 16.32 -1.41 -10.96
C THR A 109 17.14 -2.46 -10.22
N LEU A 110 16.87 -3.74 -10.49
CA LEU A 110 17.68 -4.86 -9.97
C LEU A 110 18.95 -5.04 -10.80
#